data_AF-A0A372YWT8-F1
#
_entry.id   AF-A0A372YWT8-F1
#
_cell.length_a   1.000
_cell.length_b   1.000
_cell.length_c   1.000
_cell.angle_alpha   90.00
_cell.angle_beta   90.00
_cell.angle_gamma   90.00
#
_symmetry.space_group_name_H-M   'P 1'
#
loop_
_entity.id
_entity.type
_entity.pdbx_description
1 polymer ?
#
loop_
_entity_poly.entity_id
_entity_poly.type
_entity_poly.pdbx_seq_one_letter_code
_entity_poly.pdbx_strand_id
1 'polypeptide(L)'
;MNKSLYLFVLLPGLLCSCGGLRWTESVEDGYHLITQKGGATLGYSPKSGISIIQQDGYAFKDLNRNGKLDVYEDWRQSVDVRVADLTAQLSMEDIAGLMLYSSH
;
A
#
# COMPACT_ATOMS: atom_id res chain seq x y z
N MET A 1 -32.35 -21.48 22.26
CA MET A 1 -31.94 -22.32 21.11
C MET A 1 -32.75 -21.89 19.89
N ASN A 2 -32.32 -20.82 19.25
CA ASN A 2 -33.01 -20.16 18.13
C ASN A 2 -32.15 -20.33 16.87
N LYS A 3 -32.48 -21.35 16.06
CA LYS A 3 -31.85 -21.54 14.75
C LYS A 3 -32.43 -20.51 13.79
N SER A 4 -31.66 -19.44 13.51
CA SER A 4 -32.01 -18.46 12.50
C SER A 4 -31.68 -19.00 11.11
N LEU A 5 -32.66 -18.88 10.23
CA LEU A 5 -32.77 -19.44 8.88
C LEU A 5 -31.98 -18.54 7.91
N TYR A 6 -30.89 -19.06 7.32
CA TYR A 6 -30.13 -18.34 6.29
C TYR A 6 -30.79 -18.52 4.92
N LEU A 7 -31.31 -17.41 4.37
CA LEU A 7 -31.83 -17.30 3.02
C LEU A 7 -30.66 -17.20 2.02
N PHE A 8 -30.42 -18.26 1.26
CA PHE A 8 -29.41 -18.33 0.20
C PHE A 8 -29.99 -17.74 -1.09
N VAL A 9 -29.76 -16.45 -1.36
CA VAL A 9 -30.06 -15.87 -2.68
C VAL A 9 -28.88 -16.18 -3.60
N LEU A 10 -29.07 -17.17 -4.48
CA LEU A 10 -28.17 -17.48 -5.59
C LEU A 10 -28.34 -16.41 -6.68
N LEU A 11 -27.41 -15.47 -6.76
CA LEU A 11 -27.27 -14.58 -7.91
C LEU A 11 -26.22 -15.16 -8.88
N PRO A 12 -26.57 -15.44 -10.16
CA PRO A 12 -25.67 -16.08 -11.09
C PRO A 12 -24.67 -15.07 -11.69
N GLY A 13 -23.38 -15.43 -11.63
CA GLY A 13 -22.40 -15.20 -12.69
C GLY A 13 -22.09 -13.75 -13.08
N LEU A 14 -21.23 -13.09 -12.30
CA LEU A 14 -20.35 -12.03 -12.81
C LEU A 14 -18.91 -12.50 -12.66
N LEU A 15 -18.41 -13.27 -13.64
CA LEU A 15 -16.97 -13.55 -13.75
C LEU A 15 -16.29 -12.29 -14.31
N CYS A 16 -16.19 -11.24 -13.49
CA CYS A 16 -15.07 -10.33 -13.61
C CYS A 16 -13.84 -11.14 -13.20
N SER A 17 -12.93 -11.43 -14.12
CA SER A 17 -11.55 -11.77 -13.75
C SER A 17 -10.87 -10.49 -13.23
N CYS A 18 -11.42 -9.98 -12.14
CA CYS A 18 -10.80 -8.97 -11.31
C CYS A 18 -9.68 -9.74 -10.61
N GLY A 19 -8.43 -9.50 -11.00
CA GLY A 19 -7.25 -10.16 -10.44
C GLY A 19 -7.40 -10.24 -8.92
N GLY A 20 -7.53 -11.46 -8.40
CA GLY A 20 -7.95 -11.66 -7.00
C GLY A 20 -7.03 -10.94 -6.03
N LEU A 21 -7.57 -10.54 -4.87
CA LEU A 21 -6.79 -9.88 -3.82
C LEU A 21 -5.54 -10.73 -3.50
N ARG A 22 -4.36 -10.13 -3.67
CA ARG A 22 -3.06 -10.80 -3.47
C ARG A 22 -2.43 -10.41 -2.15
N TRP A 23 -3.18 -9.78 -1.26
CA TRP A 23 -2.69 -9.34 0.03
C TRP A 23 -3.74 -9.51 1.13
N THR A 24 -3.26 -9.55 2.36
CA THR A 24 -4.07 -9.62 3.58
C THR A 24 -3.54 -8.61 4.58
N GLU A 25 -4.41 -8.11 5.45
CA GLU A 25 -4.07 -7.16 6.51
C GLU A 25 -4.23 -7.82 7.88
N SER A 26 -3.25 -7.65 8.77
CA SER A 26 -3.39 -7.91 10.20
C SER A 26 -3.22 -6.62 10.99
N VAL A 27 -4.04 -6.47 12.02
CA VAL A 27 -4.00 -5.32 12.93
C VAL A 27 -3.22 -5.73 14.16
N GLU A 28 -2.11 -5.05 14.40
CA GLU A 28 -1.25 -5.21 15.58
C GLU A 28 -1.38 -3.97 16.48
N ASP A 29 -0.81 -4.04 17.69
CA ASP A 29 -0.85 -2.89 18.60
C ASP A 29 -0.02 -1.72 18.03
N GLY A 30 -0.71 -0.66 17.60
CA GLY A 30 -0.12 0.58 17.09
C GLY A 30 0.17 0.63 15.58
N TYR A 31 0.08 -0.50 14.86
CA TYR A 31 0.32 -0.55 13.40
C TYR A 31 -0.46 -1.67 12.71
N HIS A 32 -0.66 -1.51 11.41
CA HIS A 32 -1.27 -2.49 10.53
C HIS A 32 -0.18 -3.10 9.65
N LEU A 33 -0.28 -4.41 9.41
CA LEU A 33 0.67 -5.19 8.62
C LEU A 33 -0.03 -5.80 7.41
N ILE A 34 0.39 -5.38 6.22
CA ILE A 34 -0.07 -5.95 4.96
C ILE A 34 0.94 -6.99 4.49
N THR A 35 0.48 -8.23 4.34
CA THR A 35 1.26 -9.33 3.77
C THR A 35 0.79 -9.61 2.35
N GLN A 36 1.70 -9.57 1.39
CA GLN A 36 1.39 -9.78 -0.02
C GLN A 36 1.93 -11.12 -0.51
N LYS A 37 1.15 -11.81 -1.34
CA LYS A 37 1.54 -13.09 -1.94
C LYS A 37 2.71 -12.90 -2.90
N GLY A 38 3.89 -13.34 -2.46
CA GLY A 38 5.14 -13.24 -3.23
C GLY A 38 5.63 -11.81 -3.42
N GLY A 39 5.25 -10.90 -2.52
CA GLY A 39 5.60 -9.48 -2.60
C GLY A 39 6.10 -8.93 -1.28
N ALA A 40 6.23 -7.61 -1.21
CA ALA A 40 6.70 -6.92 0.00
C ALA A 40 5.66 -6.97 1.13
N THR A 41 6.13 -7.07 2.38
CA THR A 41 5.30 -6.84 3.57
C THR A 41 5.33 -5.36 3.92
N LEU A 42 4.17 -4.75 4.16
CA LEU A 42 4.04 -3.31 4.42
C LEU A 42 3.50 -3.08 5.83
N GLY A 43 4.27 -2.43 6.70
CA GLY A 43 3.78 -1.97 8.01
C GLY A 43 3.41 -0.48 7.95
N TYR A 44 2.23 -0.07 8.38
CA TYR A 44 1.86 1.35 8.45
C TYR A 44 1.06 1.65 9.71
N SER A 45 1.14 2.88 10.21
CA SER A 45 0.27 3.31 11.31
C SER A 45 -1.00 3.93 10.75
N PRO A 46 -2.19 3.55 11.24
CA PRO A 46 -3.45 4.23 10.88
C PRO A 46 -3.44 5.73 11.21
N LYS A 47 -2.58 6.16 12.13
CA LYS A 47 -2.44 7.56 12.56
C LYS A 47 -1.44 8.36 11.72
N SER A 48 -0.72 7.72 10.81
CA SER A 48 0.33 8.38 10.01
C SER A 48 -0.20 9.29 8.89
N GLY A 49 -1.49 9.20 8.56
CA GLY A 49 -2.09 9.87 7.41
C GLY A 49 -1.69 9.28 6.05
N ILE A 50 -0.93 8.18 6.04
CA ILE A 50 -0.62 7.41 4.82
C ILE A 50 -1.85 6.59 4.43
N SER A 51 -2.20 6.65 3.15
CA SER A 51 -3.25 5.82 2.56
C SER A 51 -2.65 4.56 1.90
N ILE A 52 -3.48 3.55 1.69
CA ILE A 52 -3.09 2.32 0.97
C ILE A 52 -3.72 2.33 -0.41
N ILE A 53 -2.88 2.28 -1.44
CA ILE A 53 -3.29 2.21 -2.84
C ILE A 53 -3.36 0.74 -3.26
N GLN A 54 -4.42 0.37 -3.97
CA GLN A 54 -4.58 -0.97 -4.53
C GLN A 54 -4.45 -0.94 -6.06
N GLN A 55 -3.54 -1.76 -6.59
CA GLN A 55 -3.35 -1.91 -8.04
C GLN A 55 -2.91 -3.34 -8.37
N ASP A 56 -3.48 -3.93 -9.42
CA ASP A 56 -3.19 -5.29 -9.89
C ASP A 56 -3.33 -6.39 -8.81
N GLY A 57 -4.23 -6.15 -7.85
CA GLY A 57 -4.44 -7.03 -6.70
C GLY A 57 -3.38 -6.92 -5.60
N TYR A 58 -2.41 -6.01 -5.73
CA TYR A 58 -1.39 -5.68 -4.72
C TYR A 58 -1.73 -4.38 -3.99
N ALA A 59 -1.04 -4.14 -2.87
CA ALA A 59 -1.13 -2.95 -2.04
C ALA A 59 0.20 -2.17 -2.05
N PHE A 60 0.08 -0.86 -1.94
CA PHE A 60 1.18 0.11 -1.94
C PHE A 60 0.89 1.21 -0.93
N LYS A 61 1.92 1.81 -0.34
CA LYS A 61 1.78 2.97 0.53
C LYS A 61 1.84 4.24 -0.31
N ASP A 62 0.87 5.11 -0.11
CA ASP A 62 0.87 6.49 -0.62
C ASP A 62 1.73 7.36 0.31
N LEU A 63 3.03 7.41 0.04
CA LEU A 63 4.03 8.01 0.92
C LEU A 63 3.99 9.54 0.85
N ASN A 64 3.73 10.11 -0.32
CA ASN A 64 3.60 11.57 -0.49
C ASN A 64 2.14 12.07 -0.36
N ARG A 65 1.18 11.16 -0.15
CA ARG A 65 -0.24 11.46 0.10
C ARG A 65 -0.94 12.13 -1.08
N ASN A 66 -0.55 11.78 -2.31
CA ASN A 66 -1.13 12.34 -3.53
C ASN A 66 -2.25 11.47 -4.14
N GLY A 67 -2.52 10.30 -3.57
CA GLY A 67 -3.55 9.36 -4.02
C GLY A 67 -3.23 8.63 -5.32
N LYS A 68 -1.98 8.64 -5.79
CA LYS A 68 -1.50 7.99 -7.00
C LYS A 68 -0.36 7.05 -6.66
N LEU A 69 -0.26 5.94 -7.39
CA LEU A 69 0.89 5.06 -7.25
C LEU A 69 2.06 5.66 -8.03
N ASP A 70 2.96 6.35 -7.33
CA ASP A 70 4.19 6.83 -7.93
C ASP A 70 5.19 5.68 -8.13
N VAL A 71 6.12 5.84 -9.08
CA VAL A 71 7.08 4.78 -9.43
C VAL A 71 7.95 4.44 -8.22
N TYR A 72 8.35 5.41 -7.41
CA TYR A 72 9.14 5.17 -6.20
C TYR A 72 8.38 4.39 -5.11
N GLU A 73 7.05 4.40 -5.13
CA GLU A 73 6.18 3.68 -4.18
C GLU A 73 5.93 2.23 -4.62
N ASP A 74 6.05 1.97 -5.92
CA ASP A 74 5.91 0.64 -6.50
C ASP A 74 7.14 -0.24 -6.21
N TRP A 75 7.06 -1.01 -5.13
CA TRP A 75 8.10 -1.95 -4.72
C TRP A 75 8.40 -3.06 -5.75
N ARG A 76 7.60 -3.20 -6.82
CA ARG A 76 7.87 -4.13 -7.93
C ARG A 76 8.95 -3.60 -8.87
N GLN A 77 9.22 -2.30 -8.85
CA GLN A 77 10.25 -1.65 -9.65
C GLN A 77 11.63 -1.82 -9.01
N SER A 78 12.69 -1.77 -9.84
CA SER A 78 14.06 -1.83 -9.34
C SER A 78 14.38 -0.62 -8.47
N VAL A 79 15.34 -0.79 -7.56
CA VAL A 79 15.77 0.29 -6.65
C VAL A 79 16.22 1.52 -7.44
N ASP A 80 17.00 1.35 -8.51
CA ASP A 80 17.49 2.48 -9.32
C ASP A 80 16.36 3.30 -9.95
N VAL A 81 15.33 2.62 -10.47
CA VAL A 81 14.15 3.27 -11.07
C VAL A 81 13.37 4.04 -10.00
N ARG A 82 13.21 3.45 -8.82
CA ARG A 82 12.51 4.07 -7.69
C ARG A 82 13.26 5.28 -7.15
N VAL A 83 14.58 5.19 -7.04
CA VAL A 83 15.43 6.31 -6.59
C VAL A 83 15.40 7.44 -7.62
N ALA A 84 15.50 7.13 -8.91
CA ALA A 84 15.43 8.13 -9.96
C ALA A 84 14.08 8.89 -9.95
N ASP A 85 12.97 8.17 -9.79
CA ASP A 85 11.64 8.80 -9.68
C ASP A 85 11.52 9.66 -8.41
N LEU A 86 11.91 9.13 -7.25
CA LEU A 86 11.85 9.89 -5.99
C LEU A 86 12.65 11.18 -6.08
N THR A 87 13.90 11.10 -6.53
CA THR A 87 14.79 12.27 -6.62
C THR A 87 14.30 13.32 -7.61
N ALA A 88 13.60 12.91 -8.67
CA ALA A 88 12.99 13.84 -9.62
C ALA A 88 11.77 14.59 -9.06
N GLN A 89 11.12 14.03 -8.02
CA GLN A 89 9.95 14.63 -7.36
C GLN A 89 10.30 15.54 -6.18
N LEU A 90 11.52 15.45 -5.64
CA LEU A 90 11.96 16.27 -4.51
C LEU A 90 12.37 17.68 -4.97
N SER A 91 11.97 18.70 -4.21
CA SER A 91 12.50 20.06 -4.40
C SER A 91 13.95 20.16 -3.90
N MET A 92 14.65 21.22 -4.30
CA MET A 92 16.01 21.49 -3.80
C MET A 92 16.01 21.65 -2.28
N GLU A 93 14.97 22.27 -1.74
CA GLU A 93 14.74 22.47 -0.32
C GLU A 93 14.53 21.14 0.41
N ASP A 94 13.75 20.21 -0.16
CA ASP A 94 13.55 18.87 0.42
C ASP A 94 14.87 18.09 0.46
N ILE A 95 15.64 18.13 -0.63
CA ILE A 95 16.96 17.49 -0.72
C ILE A 95 17.89 18.12 0.32
N ALA A 96 17.91 19.45 0.45
CA ALA A 96 18.71 20.13 1.46
C ALA A 96 18.29 19.72 2.88
N GLY A 97 16.98 19.61 3.14
CA GLY A 97 16.45 19.12 4.42
C GLY A 97 16.90 17.70 4.77
N LEU A 98 17.03 16.81 3.79
CA LEU A 98 17.57 15.46 3.97
C LEU A 98 19.08 15.42 4.22
N MET A 99 19.83 16.36 3.63
CA MET A 99 21.29 16.45 3.76
C MET A 99 21.75 17.17 5.03
N LEU A 100 20.87 17.95 5.66
CA LEU A 100 21.10 18.60 6.95
C LEU A 100 20.96 17.59 8.10
N TYR A 101 21.75 16.52 8.08
CA TYR A 101 21.93 15.69 9.26
C TYR A 101 22.80 16.46 10.26
N SER A 102 22.20 17.01 11.30
CA SER A 102 22.96 17.54 12.45
C SER A 102 23.63 16.37 13.16
N SER A 103 24.97 16.43 13.26
CA SER A 103 25.72 15.56 14.17
C SER A 103 25.15 15.72 15.59
N HIS A 104 24.51 14.67 16.09
CA HIS A 104 24.08 14.55 17.49
C HIS A 104 25.01 13.58 18.22
#